data_AF-A0A2T2WC58-F1
#
_entry.id   AF-A0A2T2WC58-F1
#
_cell.length_a   1.000
_cell.length_b   1.000
_cell.length_c   1.000
_cell.angle_alpha   90.00
_cell.angle_beta   90.00
_cell.angle_gamma   90.00
#
_symmetry.space_group_name_H-M   'P 1'
#
loop_
_entity.id
_entity.type
_entity.pdbx_description
1 polymer ?
#
loop_
_entity_poly.entity_id
_entity_poly.type
_entity_poly.pdbx_seq_one_letter_code
_entity_poly.pdbx_strand_id
1 'polypeptide(L)' 'MVSSLPQNPASDIQTLVSAIIQQGRLSRRDHLALSTAMLSNPMLTSSDRQHINQVFDSIRAGRVRLTD' A
#
# COMPACT_ATOMS: atom_id res chain seq x y z
N MET A 1 -12.29 -27.92 4.69
CA MET A 1 -12.25 -26.49 5.07
C MET A 1 -12.02 -25.70 3.80
N VAL A 2 -13.05 -25.03 3.29
CA VAL A 2 -12.95 -24.27 2.04
C VAL A 2 -12.27 -22.94 2.35
N SER A 3 -11.09 -22.74 1.80
CA SER A 3 -10.38 -21.45 1.86
C SER A 3 -11.07 -20.49 0.91
N SER A 4 -12.02 -19.72 1.43
CA SER A 4 -12.65 -18.63 0.72
C SER A 4 -11.59 -17.56 0.44
N LEU A 5 -11.11 -17.46 -0.80
CA LEU A 5 -10.40 -16.28 -1.28
C LEU A 5 -11.39 -15.11 -1.29
N PRO A 6 -11.16 -14.00 -0.56
CA PRO A 6 -11.98 -12.82 -0.73
C PRO A 6 -11.67 -12.18 -2.08
N GLN A 7 -12.57 -12.39 -3.05
CA GLN A 7 -12.60 -11.74 -4.36
C GLN A 7 -13.06 -10.28 -4.24
N ASN A 8 -12.33 -9.45 -3.50
CA ASN A 8 -12.65 -8.03 -3.40
C ASN A 8 -11.38 -7.18 -3.57
N PRO A 9 -11.21 -6.45 -4.69
CA PRO A 9 -9.98 -5.68 -4.94
C PRO A 9 -9.71 -4.58 -3.91
N ALA A 10 -10.73 -4.17 -3.13
CA ALA A 10 -10.55 -3.25 -2.01
C ALA A 10 -9.98 -3.92 -0.74
N SER A 11 -10.08 -5.25 -0.61
CA SER A 11 -9.45 -6.01 0.49
C SER A 11 -7.97 -6.27 0.23
N ASP A 12 -7.57 -6.44 -1.04
CA ASP A 12 -6.17 -6.66 -1.40
C ASP A 12 -5.26 -5.51 -0.96
N ILE A 13 -5.67 -4.26 -1.18
CA ILE A 13 -4.82 -3.11 -0.84
C ILE A 13 -4.67 -2.96 0.69
N GLN A 14 -5.71 -3.20 1.49
CA GLN A 14 -5.56 -3.22 2.95
C GLN A 14 -4.62 -4.31 3.44
N THR A 15 -4.77 -5.53 2.89
CA THR A 15 -3.90 -6.65 3.23
C THR A 15 -2.46 -6.35 2.82
N LEU A 16 -2.25 -5.72 1.67
CA LEU A 16 -0.94 -5.33 1.16
C LEU A 16 -0.32 -4.22 2.01
N VAL A 17 -1.09 -3.19 2.40
CA VAL A 17 -0.65 -2.14 3.34
C VAL A 17 -0.26 -2.74 4.68
N SER A 18 -1.09 -3.64 5.21
CA SER A 18 -0.82 -4.32 6.48
C SER A 18 0.44 -5.18 6.39
N ALA A 19 0.67 -5.86 5.27
CA ALA A 19 1.89 -6.62 5.02
C ALA A 19 3.13 -5.72 4.94
N ILE A 20 3.05 -4.58 4.23
CA ILE A 20 4.15 -3.59 4.15
C ILE A 20 4.49 -3.03 5.53
N ILE A 21 3.47 -2.67 6.32
CA ILE A 21 3.66 -2.16 7.68
C ILE A 21 4.26 -3.23 8.58
N GLN A 22 3.79 -4.49 8.50
CA GLN A 22 4.36 -5.60 9.28
C GLN A 22 5.78 -5.96 8.88
N GLN A 23 6.09 -5.95 7.58
CA GLN A 23 7.46 -6.18 7.09
C GLN A 23 8.39 -5.00 7.40
N GLY A 24 7.84 -3.81 7.65
CA GLY A 24 8.60 -2.60 7.93
C GLY A 24 9.53 -2.20 6.78
N ARG A 25 9.25 -2.68 5.56
CA ARG A 25 10.11 -2.52 4.39
C ARG A 25 9.28 -2.24 3.16
N LEU A 26 9.69 -1.25 2.38
CA LEU A 26 9.11 -0.92 1.09
C LEU A 26 10.25 -0.73 0.08
N SER A 27 10.20 -1.37 -1.09
CA SER A 27 11.24 -1.09 -2.10
C SER A 27 11.06 0.32 -2.66
N ARG A 28 12.17 0.97 -3.02
CA ARG A 28 12.13 2.27 -3.72
C ARG A 28 11.30 2.22 -4.99
N ARG A 29 11.30 1.10 -5.71
CA ARG A 29 10.47 0.90 -6.90
C ARG A 29 8.98 0.96 -6.57
N ASP A 30 8.55 0.28 -5.51
CA ASP A 30 7.16 0.31 -5.03
C ASP A 30 6.77 1.72 -4.56
N HIS A 31 7.64 2.39 -3.81
CA HIS A 31 7.41 3.77 -3.39
C HIS A 31 7.20 4.72 -4.58
N LEU A 32 8.03 4.59 -5.62
CA LEU A 32 7.88 5.36 -6.86
C LEU A 32 6.58 5.00 -7.58
N ALA A 33 6.26 3.72 -7.73
CA ALA A 33 5.03 3.28 -8.36
C ALA A 33 3.78 3.84 -7.66
N LEU A 34 3.76 3.81 -6.33
CA LEU A 34 2.67 4.37 -5.51
C LEU A 34 2.57 5.90 -5.67
N SER A 35 3.71 6.59 -5.69
CA SER A 35 3.77 8.05 -5.88
C SER A 35 3.27 8.45 -7.27
N THR A 36 3.72 7.74 -8.31
CA THR A 36 3.29 7.95 -9.70
C THR A 36 1.81 7.63 -9.85
N ALA A 37 1.32 6.55 -9.23
CA ALA A 37 -0.11 6.23 -9.22
C ALA A 37 -0.92 7.36 -8.57
N MET A 38 -0.52 7.86 -7.40
CA MET A 38 -1.22 8.98 -6.74
C MET A 38 -1.26 10.26 -7.57
N LEU A 39 -0.18 10.57 -8.29
CA LEU A 39 -0.07 11.80 -9.09
C LEU A 39 -0.70 11.68 -10.47
N SER A 40 -0.65 10.50 -11.09
CA SER A 40 -0.97 10.32 -12.52
C SER A 40 -2.25 9.54 -12.78
N ASN A 41 -2.79 8.81 -11.79
CA ASN A 41 -3.97 8.00 -12.00
C ASN A 41 -5.24 8.69 -11.43
N PRO A 42 -6.10 9.26 -12.29
CA PRO A 42 -7.34 9.90 -11.87
C PRO A 42 -8.42 8.91 -11.43
N MET A 43 -8.24 7.60 -11.67
CA MET A 43 -9.18 6.54 -11.27
C MET A 43 -8.94 6.01 -9.86
N LEU A 44 -7.96 6.53 -9.10
CA LEU A 44 -7.81 6.14 -7.69
C LEU A 44 -9.04 6.59 -6.90
N THR A 45 -9.68 5.63 -6.25
CA THR A 45 -10.75 5.94 -5.30
C THR A 45 -10.18 6.60 -4.06
N SER A 46 -11.04 7.29 -3.30
CA SER A 46 -10.64 7.89 -2.02
C SER A 46 -10.06 6.86 -1.05
N SER A 47 -10.58 5.63 -1.05
CA SER A 47 -10.07 4.54 -0.21
C SER A 47 -8.67 4.09 -0.62
N ASP A 48 -8.40 3.97 -1.92
CA ASP A 48 -7.05 3.66 -2.42
C ASP A 48 -6.05 4.74 -2.02
N ARG A 49 -6.43 6.01 -2.17
CA ARG A 49 -5.58 7.14 -1.74
C ARG A 49 -5.30 7.13 -0.25
N GLN A 50 -6.29 6.79 0.58
CA GLN A 50 -6.11 6.65 2.03
C GLN A 50 -5.12 5.53 2.37
N HIS A 51 -5.22 4.38 1.72
CA HIS A 51 -4.29 3.27 1.91
C HIS A 51 -2.86 3.63 1.53
N ILE A 52 -2.67 4.29 0.39
CA ILE A 52 -1.34 4.74 -0.04
C ILE A 52 -0.77 5.78 0.94
N ASN A 53 -1.59 6.75 1.37
CA ASN A 53 -1.19 7.71 2.39
C ASN A 53 -0.81 7.05 3.71
N GLN A 54 -1.47 5.96 4.11
CA GLN A 54 -1.14 5.22 5.33
C GLN A 54 0.23 4.54 5.24
N VAL A 55 0.61 4.05 4.06
CA VAL A 55 1.96 3.53 3.81
C VAL A 55 2.98 4.66 3.91
N PHE A 56 2.74 5.80 3.24
CA PHE A 56 3.65 6.95 3.32
C PHE A 56 3.78 7.53 4.73
N ASP A 57 2.69 7.58 5.50
CA ASP A 57 2.72 7.99 6.90
C ASP A 57 3.56 7.02 7.74
N SER A 58 3.42 5.70 7.49
CA SER A 58 4.22 4.68 8.17
C SER A 58 5.72 4.78 7.85
N ILE A 59 6.06 5.20 6.63
CA ILE A 59 7.44 5.52 6.25
C ILE A 59 7.93 6.76 6.97
N ARG A 60 7.14 7.83 6.99
CA ARG A 60 7.48 9.10 7.66
C ARG A 60 7.63 8.94 9.16
N ALA A 61 6.80 8.09 9.77
CA ALA A 61 6.88 7.68 11.16
C ALA A 61 8.09 6.79 11.48
N GLY A 62 8.84 6.34 10.46
CA GLY A 62 10.01 5.46 10.61
C GLY A 62 9.67 4.00 10.91
N ARG A 63 8.39 3.61 10.83
CA ARG A 63 7.93 2.22 10.99
C ARG A 63 8.26 1.37 9.77
N VAL A 64 8.23 1.98 8.59
CA VAL A 64 8.60 1.35 7.33
C VAL A 64 9.87 2.02 6.80
N ARG A 65 10.89 1.21 6.50
CA ARG A 65 12.13 1.68 5.87
C ARG A 65 12.07 1.45 4.37
N LEU A 66 12.49 2.45 3.59
CA LEU A 66 12.77 2.20 2.19
C LEU A 66 13.99 1.29 2.07
N THR A 67 13.80 0.13 1.46
CA THR A 67 14.87 -0.77 1.04
C THR A 67 15.08 -0.62 -0.46
N ASP A 68 16.26 -0.98 -0.95
CA ASP A 68 16.53 -1.15 -2.38
C ASP A 68 15.98 -2.50 -2.83
#